data_AF-A0A7W0X4S4-F1
#
_entry.id   AF-A0A7W0X4S4-F1
#
_cell.length_a   1.000
_cell.length_b   1.000
_cell.length_c   1.000
_cell.angle_alpha   90.00
_cell.angle_beta   90.00
_cell.angle_gamma   90.00
#
_symmetry.space_group_name_H-M   'P 1'
#
loop_
_entity.id
_entity.type
_entity.pdbx_description
1 polymer ?
#
loop_
_entity_poly.entity_id
_entity_poly.type
_entity_poly.pdbx_seq_one_letter_code
_entity_poly.pdbx_strand_id
1 'polypeptide(L)' 'MAAIRYLVNDVNVAVAFYTNTLGFELVEQWGLPFAMVKRGDLTLWLSGPGSSASRPLVDGSEPLPGGWNRLVLE' A
#
# COMPACT_ATOMS: atom_id res chain seq x y z
N MET A 1 0.45 7.60 15.61
CA MET A 1 0.17 7.38 14.18
C MET A 1 0.26 5.90 13.89
N ALA A 2 -0.66 5.36 13.09
CA ALA A 2 -0.67 3.96 12.68
C ALA A 2 -0.34 3.87 11.19
N ALA A 3 0.56 2.95 10.84
CA ALA A 3 0.91 2.67 9.45
C ALA A 3 0.46 1.25 9.08
N ILE A 4 -0.17 1.13 7.90
CA ILE A 4 -0.64 -0.15 7.37
C ILE A 4 -0.03 -0.33 5.99
N ARG A 5 0.66 -1.45 5.79
CA ARG A 5 1.04 -1.91 4.46
C ARG A 5 -0.16 -2.57 3.80
N TYR A 6 -0.53 -2.02 2.65
CA TYR A 6 -1.74 -2.41 1.94
C TYR A 6 -1.38 -2.83 0.51
N LEU A 7 -1.62 -4.11 0.19
CA LEU A 7 -1.33 -4.64 -1.15
C LEU A 7 -2.44 -4.24 -2.11
N VAL A 8 -2.06 -3.74 -3.29
CA VAL A 8 -2.98 -3.27 -4.34
C VAL A 8 -2.57 -3.84 -5.70
N ASN A 9 -3.52 -4.01 -6.61
CA ASN A 9 -3.23 -4.47 -7.96
C ASN A 9 -2.59 -3.37 -8.83
N ASP A 10 -2.98 -2.12 -8.58
CA ASP A 10 -2.47 -0.94 -9.28
C ASP A 10 -2.36 0.22 -8.30
N VAL A 11 -1.14 0.77 -8.16
CA VAL A 11 -0.86 1.85 -7.20
C VAL A 11 -1.50 3.16 -7.63
N ASN A 12 -1.51 3.48 -8.92
CA ASN A 12 -2.08 4.74 -9.40
C ASN A 12 -3.60 4.77 -9.22
N VAL A 13 -4.27 3.65 -9.52
CA VAL A 13 -5.72 3.51 -9.27
C VAL A 13 -6.01 3.63 -7.77
N ALA A 14 -5.21 2.99 -6.92
CA ALA A 14 -5.38 3.08 -5.47
C ALA A 14 -5.15 4.50 -4.95
N VAL A 15 -4.07 5.17 -5.37
CA VAL A 15 -3.79 6.56 -5.00
C VAL A 15 -4.97 7.45 -5.37
N ALA A 16 -5.44 7.39 -6.63
CA ALA A 16 -6.57 8.21 -7.07
C ALA A 16 -7.84 7.95 -6.27
N PHE A 17 -8.13 6.69 -5.94
CA PHE A 17 -9.26 6.35 -5.08
C PHE A 17 -9.13 6.96 -3.69
N TYR A 18 -8.01 6.73 -3.01
CA TYR A 18 -7.81 7.22 -1.65
C TYR A 18 -7.76 8.75 -1.58
N THR A 19 -7.12 9.42 -2.54
CA THR A 19 -7.00 10.88 -2.53
C THR A 19 -8.30 11.55 -2.95
N ASN A 20 -8.91 11.11 -4.06
CA ASN A 20 -10.01 11.84 -4.67
C ASN A 20 -11.37 11.44 -4.07
N THR A 21 -11.51 10.20 -3.60
CA THR A 21 -12.79 9.70 -3.07
C THR A 21 -12.81 9.71 -1.55
N LEU A 22 -11.69 9.33 -0.91
CA LEU A 22 -11.64 9.17 0.54
C LEU A 22 -10.92 10.32 1.26
N GLY A 23 -10.42 11.33 0.54
CA GLY A 23 -9.81 12.52 1.14
C GLY A 23 -8.50 12.24 1.87
N PHE A 24 -7.72 11.26 1.40
CA PHE A 24 -6.33 11.11 1.81
C PHE A 24 -5.45 12.11 1.06
N GLU A 25 -4.30 12.42 1.63
CA GLU A 25 -3.24 13.19 0.99
C GLU A 25 -2.16 12.25 0.49
N LEU A 26 -1.64 12.48 -0.72
CA LEU A 26 -0.45 11.80 -1.19
C LEU A 26 0.77 12.36 -0.44
N VAL A 27 1.47 11.49 0.28
CA VAL A 27 2.69 11.86 1.03
C VAL A 27 3.91 11.68 0.14
N GLU A 28 4.02 10.51 -0.49
CA GLU A 28 5.18 10.16 -1.30
C GLU A 28 4.81 9.06 -2.32
N GLN A 29 5.49 9.06 -3.48
CA GLN A 29 5.33 8.03 -4.49
C GLN A 29 6.67 7.67 -5.11
N TRP A 30 7.02 6.39 -5.05
CA TRP A 30 8.26 5.87 -5.63
C TRP A 30 7.93 4.97 -6.82
N GLY A 31 7.85 5.59 -7.99
CA GLY A 31 7.57 4.93 -9.25
C GLY A 31 6.19 4.26 -9.28
N LEU A 32 6.13 3.14 -10.00
CA LEU A 32 4.92 2.31 -10.15
C LEU A 32 4.60 1.38 -8.97
N PRO A 33 5.57 0.80 -8.23
CA PRO A 33 5.26 -0.24 -7.27
C PRO A 33 4.86 0.26 -5.88
N PHE A 34 5.00 1.56 -5.58
CA PHE A 34 4.78 2.04 -4.22
C PHE A 34 4.31 3.51 -4.11
N ALA A 35 3.35 3.74 -3.20
CA ALA A 35 2.98 5.08 -2.74
C ALA A 35 2.57 5.08 -1.25
N MET A 36 2.69 6.23 -0.61
CA MET A 36 2.16 6.49 0.73
C MET A 36 1.07 7.55 0.67
N VAL A 37 -0.09 7.22 1.24
CA VAL A 37 -1.20 8.16 1.40
C VAL A 37 -1.57 8.27 2.88
N LYS A 38 -1.97 9.45 3.34
CA LYS A 38 -2.26 9.72 4.76
C LYS A 38 -3.62 10.39 4.95
N ARG A 39 -4.32 10.05 6.03
CA ARG A 39 -5.49 10.80 6.51
C ARG A 39 -5.54 10.78 8.03
N GLY A 40 -5.37 11.94 8.67
CA GLY A 40 -5.26 12.04 10.13
C GLY A 40 -4.08 11.22 10.65
N ASP A 41 -4.35 10.32 11.61
CA ASP A 41 -3.32 9.47 12.24
C ASP A 41 -3.04 8.17 11.49
N LEU A 42 -3.66 7.94 10.33
CA LEU A 42 -3.48 6.74 9.51
C LEU A 42 -2.64 7.03 8.26
N THR A 43 -1.60 6.22 8.06
CA THR A 43 -0.82 6.19 6.82
C THR A 43 -0.95 4.82 6.15
N LEU A 44 -1.28 4.80 4.87
CA LEU A 44 -1.34 3.58 4.06
C LEU A 44 -0.12 3.53 3.14
N TRP A 45 0.61 2.41 3.21
CA TRP A 45 1.73 2.11 2.33
C TRP A 45 1.22 1.20 1.21
N LEU A 46 0.76 1.81 0.12
CA LEU A 46 0.18 1.16 -1.05
C LEU A 46 1.29 0.44 -1.82
N SER A 47 1.27 -0.89 -1.78
CA SER A 47 2.30 -1.75 -2.35
C SER A 47 1.73 -2.52 -3.53
N GLY A 48 2.22 -2.20 -4.74
CA GLY A 48 1.80 -2.83 -5.99
C GLY A 48 2.65 -4.03 -6.40
N PRO A 49 2.36 -4.60 -7.59
CA PRO A 49 3.23 -5.55 -8.26
C PRO A 49 4.66 -5.00 -8.41
N GLY A 50 5.66 -5.83 -8.16
CA GLY A 50 7.08 -5.43 -8.22
C GLY A 50 7.61 -4.74 -6.96
N SER A 51 6.76 -4.45 -5.97
CA SER A 51 7.23 -4.05 -4.64
C SER A 51 7.86 -5.23 -3.91
N SER A 52 8.74 -4.96 -2.94
CA SER A 52 9.29 -6.02 -2.08
C SER A 52 8.23 -6.76 -1.27
N ALA A 53 7.06 -6.14 -1.06
CA ALA A 53 5.96 -6.70 -0.30
C ALA A 53 5.16 -7.78 -1.05
N SER A 54 5.25 -7.81 -2.38
CA SER A 54 4.63 -8.84 -3.22
C SER A 54 5.58 -10.00 -3.56
N ARG A 55 6.76 -10.07 -2.90
CA ARG A 55 7.66 -11.21 -3.06
C ARG A 55 7.02 -12.49 -2.50
N PRO A 56 7.16 -13.63 -3.20
CA PRO A 56 6.71 -14.92 -2.67
C PRO A 56 7.36 -15.25 -1.32
N LEU A 57 6.61 -15.95 -0.47
CA LEU A 57 7.14 -16.49 0.78
C LEU A 57 7.99 -17.76 0.51
N VAL A 58 8.66 -18.25 1.56
CA VAL A 58 9.53 -19.44 1.47
C VAL A 58 8.76 -20.69 1.04
N ASP A 59 7.47 -20.77 1.39
CA ASP A 59 6.57 -21.85 0.99
C ASP A 59 5.98 -21.69 -0.43
N GLY A 60 6.36 -20.63 -1.14
CA GLY A 60 5.90 -20.31 -2.50
C GLY A 60 4.57 -19.56 -2.55
N SER A 61 3.94 -19.25 -1.41
CA SER A 61 2.70 -18.47 -1.40
C SER A 61 2.95 -17.02 -1.85
N GLU A 62 2.04 -16.51 -2.69
CA GLU A 62 2.12 -15.15 -3.23
C GLU A 62 1.24 -14.20 -2.42
N PRO A 63 1.80 -13.10 -1.86
CA PRO A 63 0.99 -12.10 -1.18
C PRO A 63 0.04 -11.38 -2.14
N LEU A 64 -1.26 -11.41 -1.83
CA LEU A 64 -2.30 -10.77 -2.65
C LEU A 64 -3.05 -9.66 -1.89
N PRO A 65 -3.67 -8.71 -2.63
CA PRO A 65 -4.63 -7.78 -2.04
C PRO A 65 -5.77 -8.52 -1.32
N GLY A 66 -6.20 -7.98 -0.18
CA GLY A 66 -7.36 -8.51 0.56
C GLY A 66 -7.10 -9.68 1.53
N GLY A 67 -5.84 -9.98 1.84
CA GLY A 67 -5.49 -10.99 2.86
C GLY A 67 -4.11 -10.83 3.50
N TRP A 68 -3.22 -10.06 2.87
CA TRP A 68 -1.81 -9.92 3.29
C TRP A 68 -1.44 -8.52 3.78
N ASN A 69 -2.43 -7.73 4.20
CA ASN A 69 -2.19 -6.41 4.79
C ASN A 69 -1.56 -6.56 6.17
N ARG A 70 -0.64 -5.65 6.53
CA ARG A 70 0.15 -5.75 7.76
C ARG A 70 0.21 -4.41 8.46
N LEU A 71 0.23 -4.42 9.79
CA LEU A 71 0.65 -3.24 10.57
C LEU A 71 2.15 -3.03 10.35
N VAL A 72 2.56 -1.77 10.23
CA VAL A 72 3.95 -1.36 10.20
C VAL A 72 4.29 -0.79 11.58
N LEU A 73 5.31 -1.37 12.21
CA LEU A 73 5.88 -0.86 13.45
C LEU A 73 7.05 0.04 13.08
N GLU A 74 7.05 1.27 13.58
CA GLU A 74 8.11 2.26 13.42
C GLU A 74 9.05 2.25 14.63
#